data_AF-A0A8T6LXH1-F1
#
_entry.id   AF-A0A8T6LXH1-F1
#
_cell.length_a   1.000
_cell.length_b   1.000
_cell.length_c   1.000
_cell.angle_alpha   90.00
_cell.angle_beta   90.00
_cell.angle_gamma   90.00
#
_symmetry.space_group_name_H-M   'P 1'
#
loop_
_entity.id
_entity.type
_entity.pdbx_description
1 polymer ?
#
loop_
_entity_poly.entity_id
_entity_poly.type
_entity_poly.pdbx_seq_one_letter_code
_entity_poly.pdbx_strand_id
1 'polypeptide(L)'
;MEDPGAYFLQQFQFESVRKQRHRLSLQFLLLISLIMSILGWYSFKLPLSTILLFEGTVCLSATLLLISLKRKAFERQEALFMLLEVDPEILERSNRMDIAYQAAQSGNLQSIQVSKTQRRNRGSDEKGFTSGRIESQLDKSQTRRDSALSESTYQGLEDDLRPSELLVNEANVQYQKRAQQQWDEAESKDTDLIEAGVKRLGDLVKTDWFEKNAKQGAVQELMDSEKVEETY
;
A
#
# COMPACT_ATOMS: atom_id res chain seq x y z
N MET A 1 -18.95 12.65 -14.22
CA MET A 1 -18.49 11.26 -14.26
C MET A 1 -19.00 10.61 -13.00
N GLU A 2 -19.79 9.55 -13.11
CA GLU A 2 -20.25 8.79 -11.95
C GLU A 2 -19.03 8.16 -11.25
N ASP A 3 -19.05 8.11 -9.93
CA ASP A 3 -17.99 7.49 -9.14
C ASP A 3 -17.86 6.01 -9.53
N PRO A 4 -16.71 5.55 -10.05
CA PRO A 4 -16.51 4.17 -10.46
C PRO A 4 -16.74 3.17 -9.32
N GLY A 5 -16.50 3.58 -8.07
CA GLY A 5 -16.81 2.76 -6.89
C GLY A 5 -18.31 2.58 -6.69
N ALA A 6 -19.10 3.65 -6.83
CA ALA A 6 -20.56 3.58 -6.71
C ALA A 6 -21.19 2.72 -7.82
N TYR A 7 -20.70 2.86 -9.06
CA TYR A 7 -21.14 2.03 -10.19
C TYR A 7 -20.82 0.54 -9.97
N PHE A 8 -19.64 0.23 -9.42
CA PHE A 8 -19.28 -1.14 -9.07
C PHE A 8 -20.21 -1.75 -8.02
N LEU A 9 -20.51 -1.01 -6.94
CA LEU A 9 -21.38 -1.49 -5.87
C LEU A 9 -22.79 -1.79 -6.40
N GLN A 10 -23.33 -0.91 -7.25
CA GLN A 10 -24.62 -1.12 -7.89
C GLN A 10 -24.61 -2.38 -8.77
N GLN A 11 -23.58 -2.54 -9.60
CA GLN A 11 -23.47 -3.67 -10.50
C GLN A 11 -23.27 -5.00 -9.75
N PHE A 12 -22.54 -4.99 -8.64
CA PHE A 12 -22.33 -6.15 -7.77
C PHE A 12 -23.66 -6.66 -7.18
N GLN A 13 -24.52 -5.76 -6.71
CA GLN A 13 -25.85 -6.10 -6.21
C GLN A 13 -26.74 -6.69 -7.30
N PHE A 14 -26.70 -6.13 -8.52
CA PHE A 14 -27.45 -6.72 -9.64
C PHE A 14 -26.94 -8.12 -10.01
N GLU A 15 -25.64 -8.37 -9.90
CA GLU A 15 -25.05 -9.66 -10.24
C GLU A 15 -25.45 -10.76 -9.24
N SER A 16 -25.52 -10.44 -7.94
CA SER A 16 -25.95 -11.40 -6.92
C SER A 16 -27.42 -11.83 -7.12
N VAL A 17 -28.31 -10.87 -7.38
CA VAL A 17 -29.72 -11.13 -7.70
C VAL A 17 -29.85 -11.94 -8.99
N ARG A 18 -29.05 -11.61 -10.02
CA ARG A 18 -29.07 -12.33 -11.30
C ARG A 18 -28.59 -13.77 -11.16
N LYS A 19 -27.55 -14.04 -10.37
CA LYS A 19 -27.07 -15.39 -10.07
C LYS A 19 -28.16 -16.23 -9.38
N GLN A 20 -28.87 -15.63 -8.41
CA GLN A 20 -29.97 -16.29 -7.71
C GLN A 20 -31.13 -16.61 -8.67
N ARG A 21 -31.54 -15.65 -9.52
CA ARG A 21 -32.58 -15.85 -10.54
C ARG A 21 -32.20 -16.95 -11.54
N HIS A 22 -30.97 -16.97 -12.03
CA HIS A 22 -30.49 -18.01 -12.95
C HIS A 22 -30.50 -19.39 -12.29
N ARG A 23 -30.07 -19.50 -11.04
CA ARG A 23 -30.12 -20.76 -10.28
C ARG A 23 -31.55 -21.27 -10.11
N LEU A 24 -32.48 -20.39 -9.73
CA LEU A 24 -33.90 -20.73 -9.62
C LEU A 24 -34.47 -21.13 -10.98
N SER A 25 -34.18 -20.39 -12.05
CA SER A 25 -34.68 -20.72 -13.40
C SER A 25 -34.15 -22.07 -13.91
N LEU A 26 -32.89 -22.42 -13.62
CA LEU A 26 -32.32 -23.72 -13.95
C LEU A 26 -32.99 -24.84 -13.14
N GLN A 27 -33.25 -24.62 -11.84
CA GLN A 27 -33.97 -25.58 -11.00
C GLN A 27 -35.39 -25.80 -11.52
N PHE A 28 -36.10 -24.74 -11.91
CA PHE A 28 -37.43 -24.84 -12.51
C PHE A 28 -37.40 -25.59 -13.86
N LEU A 29 -36.44 -25.30 -14.74
CA LEU A 29 -36.30 -26.00 -16.02
C LEU A 29 -36.03 -27.49 -15.84
N LEU A 30 -35.17 -27.87 -14.88
CA LEU A 30 -34.90 -29.27 -14.56
C LEU A 30 -36.15 -29.97 -13.97
N LEU A 31 -36.91 -29.27 -13.14
CA LEU A 31 -38.16 -29.80 -12.58
C LEU A 31 -39.22 -30.00 -13.68
N ILE A 32 -39.35 -29.05 -14.62
CA ILE A 32 -40.24 -29.19 -15.77
C ILE A 32 -39.81 -30.35 -16.66
N SER A 33 -38.51 -30.51 -16.93
CA SER A 33 -37.96 -31.66 -17.66
C SER A 33 -38.36 -32.98 -17.02
N LEU A 34 -38.16 -33.10 -15.70
CA LEU A 34 -38.52 -34.29 -14.94
C LEU A 34 -40.02 -34.61 -15.03
N ILE A 35 -40.88 -33.60 -14.89
CA ILE A 35 -42.34 -33.77 -15.01
C ILE A 35 -42.71 -34.24 -16.42
N MET A 36 -42.13 -33.64 -17.46
CA MET A 36 -42.40 -34.04 -18.85
C MET A 36 -41.96 -35.47 -19.14
N SER A 37 -40.83 -35.91 -18.58
CA SER A 37 -40.36 -37.29 -18.66
C SER A 37 -41.31 -38.28 -17.98
N ILE A 38 -41.84 -37.95 -16.80
CA ILE A 38 -42.84 -38.76 -16.09
C ILE A 38 -44.16 -38.81 -16.88
N LEU A 39 -44.59 -37.68 -17.45
CA LEU A 39 -45.82 -37.60 -18.23
C LEU A 39 -45.71 -38.43 -19.52
N GLY A 40 -44.58 -38.36 -20.22
CA GLY A 40 -44.30 -39.12 -21.44
C GLY A 40 -44.29 -40.64 -21.21
N TRP A 41 -43.79 -41.08 -20.05
CA TRP A 41 -43.87 -42.48 -19.62
C TRP A 41 -45.31 -42.95 -19.45
N TYR A 42 -46.14 -42.18 -18.73
CA TYR A 42 -47.50 -42.59 -18.36
C TYR A 42 -48.51 -42.48 -19.52
N SER A 43 -48.42 -41.43 -20.34
CA SER A 43 -49.42 -41.11 -21.36
C SER A 43 -49.14 -41.76 -22.72
N PHE A 44 -47.88 -41.87 -23.14
CA PHE A 44 -47.51 -42.30 -24.49
C PHE A 44 -46.84 -43.67 -24.56
N LYS A 45 -46.60 -44.34 -23.42
CA LYS A 45 -45.89 -45.63 -23.31
C LYS A 45 -44.55 -45.64 -24.07
N LEU A 46 -43.80 -44.54 -23.99
CA LEU A 46 -42.51 -44.40 -24.64
C LEU A 46 -41.50 -45.41 -24.06
N PRO A 47 -40.63 -46.02 -24.89
CA PRO A 47 -39.58 -46.91 -24.41
C PRO A 47 -38.55 -46.14 -23.58
N LEU A 48 -38.02 -46.78 -22.52
CA LEU A 48 -37.01 -46.19 -21.61
C LEU A 48 -35.82 -45.53 -22.33
N SER A 49 -35.38 -46.10 -23.46
CA SER A 49 -34.27 -45.59 -24.26
C SER A 49 -34.50 -44.15 -24.75
N THR A 50 -35.72 -43.82 -25.17
CA THR A 50 -36.06 -42.47 -25.67
C THR A 50 -36.05 -41.42 -24.56
N ILE A 51 -36.48 -41.79 -23.35
CA ILE A 51 -36.48 -40.90 -22.18
C ILE A 51 -35.05 -40.64 -21.70
N LEU A 52 -34.20 -41.67 -21.68
CA LEU A 52 -32.79 -41.52 -21.32
C LEU A 52 -32.03 -40.62 -22.31
N LEU A 53 -32.33 -40.72 -23.61
CA LEU A 53 -31.74 -39.84 -24.63
C LEU A 53 -32.21 -38.39 -24.44
N PHE A 54 -33.51 -38.17 -24.18
CA PHE A 54 -34.06 -36.85 -23.91
C PHE A 54 -33.38 -36.20 -22.70
N GLU A 55 -33.35 -36.88 -21.56
CA GLU A 55 -32.69 -36.37 -20.34
C GLU A 55 -31.19 -36.14 -20.54
N GLY A 56 -30.52 -37.01 -21.29
CA GLY A 56 -29.12 -36.84 -21.66
C GLY A 56 -28.86 -35.55 -22.46
N THR A 57 -29.72 -35.24 -23.45
CA THR A 57 -29.61 -33.99 -24.22
C THR A 57 -29.90 -32.75 -23.38
N VAL A 58 -30.87 -32.82 -22.46
CA VAL A 58 -31.18 -31.72 -21.53
C VAL A 58 -29.99 -31.47 -20.59
N CYS A 59 -29.38 -32.53 -20.03
CA CYS A 59 -28.22 -32.40 -19.16
C CYS A 59 -27.00 -31.82 -19.88
N LEU A 60 -26.72 -32.26 -21.12
CA LEU A 60 -25.65 -31.70 -21.94
C LEU A 60 -25.91 -30.22 -22.25
N SER A 61 -27.14 -29.84 -22.59
CA SER A 61 -27.49 -28.45 -22.85
C SER A 61 -27.32 -27.56 -21.62
N ALA A 62 -27.70 -28.06 -20.43
CA ALA A 62 -27.54 -27.34 -19.18
C ALA A 62 -26.06 -27.14 -18.81
N THR A 63 -25.21 -28.14 -19.02
CA THR A 63 -23.76 -28.01 -18.76
C THR A 63 -23.09 -27.00 -19.68
N LEU A 64 -23.42 -27.00 -20.98
CA LEU A 64 -22.93 -25.98 -21.93
C LEU A 64 -23.41 -24.57 -21.57
N LEU A 65 -24.67 -24.42 -21.15
CA LEU A 65 -25.24 -23.15 -20.71
C LEU A 65 -24.52 -22.63 -19.45
N LEU A 66 -24.25 -23.51 -18.48
CA LEU A 66 -23.46 -23.17 -17.29
C LEU A 66 -22.04 -22.71 -17.63
N ILE A 67 -21.36 -23.38 -18.56
CA ILE A 67 -20.01 -22.98 -19.02
C ILE A 67 -20.07 -21.59 -19.67
N SER A 68 -21.06 -21.35 -20.54
CA SER A 68 -21.26 -20.06 -21.21
C SER A 68 -21.55 -18.93 -20.22
N LEU A 69 -22.42 -19.17 -19.24
CA LEU A 69 -22.72 -18.19 -18.18
C LEU A 69 -21.50 -17.90 -17.31
N LYS A 70 -20.67 -18.92 -17.00
CA LYS A 70 -19.42 -18.72 -16.27
C LYS A 70 -18.42 -17.86 -17.04
N ARG A 71 -18.26 -18.09 -18.35
CA ARG A 71 -17.38 -17.25 -19.20
C ARG A 71 -17.84 -15.79 -19.23
N LYS A 72 -19.13 -15.54 -19.48
CA LYS A 72 -19.69 -14.19 -19.47
C LYS A 72 -19.62 -13.51 -18.10
N ALA A 73 -19.70 -14.27 -17.01
CA ALA A 73 -19.52 -13.73 -15.67
C ALA A 73 -18.05 -13.34 -15.44
N PHE A 74 -17.11 -14.14 -15.92
CA PHE A 74 -15.69 -13.86 -15.81
C PHE A 74 -15.27 -12.59 -16.57
N GLU A 75 -15.69 -12.45 -17.83
CA GLU A 75 -15.41 -11.25 -18.65
C GLU A 75 -15.96 -9.96 -17.99
N ARG A 76 -17.14 -10.04 -17.38
CA ARG A 76 -17.74 -8.90 -16.67
C ARG A 76 -17.01 -8.56 -15.38
N GLN A 77 -16.53 -9.57 -14.66
CA GLN A 77 -15.71 -9.35 -13.48
C GLN A 77 -14.41 -8.65 -13.87
N GLU A 78 -13.74 -9.07 -14.94
CA GLU A 78 -12.54 -8.39 -15.45
C GLU A 78 -12.84 -6.94 -15.87
N ALA A 79 -13.95 -6.69 -16.56
CA ALA A 79 -14.36 -5.33 -16.91
C ALA A 79 -14.64 -4.45 -15.67
N LEU A 80 -15.20 -5.03 -14.60
CA LEU A 80 -15.39 -4.33 -13.34
C LEU A 80 -14.05 -4.03 -12.64
N PHE A 81 -13.12 -4.99 -12.61
CA PHE A 81 -11.79 -4.76 -12.05
C PHE A 81 -11.00 -3.70 -12.83
N MET A 82 -11.10 -3.72 -14.16
CA MET A 82 -10.52 -2.68 -15.02
C MET A 82 -11.10 -1.30 -14.71
N LEU A 83 -12.40 -1.19 -14.45
CA LEU A 83 -13.06 0.06 -14.06
C LEU A 83 -12.61 0.58 -12.69
N LEU A 84 -12.19 -0.30 -11.78
CA LEU A 84 -11.56 0.09 -10.51
C LEU A 84 -10.04 0.27 -10.62
N GLU A 85 -9.45 0.07 -11.81
CA GLU A 85 -8.00 0.03 -12.03
C GLU A 85 -7.29 -0.99 -11.11
N VAL A 86 -8.00 -2.01 -10.62
CA VAL A 86 -7.44 -3.04 -9.75
C VAL A 86 -7.00 -4.23 -10.58
N ASP A 87 -5.72 -4.58 -10.50
CA ASP A 87 -5.20 -5.77 -11.18
C ASP A 87 -5.76 -7.04 -10.50
N PRO A 88 -6.53 -7.87 -11.23
CA PRO A 88 -7.14 -9.08 -10.68
C PRO A 88 -6.12 -10.16 -10.31
N GLU A 89 -4.88 -10.10 -10.80
CA GLU A 89 -3.83 -11.06 -10.46
C GLU A 89 -3.26 -10.85 -9.05
N ILE A 90 -3.37 -9.63 -8.51
CA ILE A 90 -2.86 -9.27 -7.19
C ILE A 90 -3.72 -9.87 -6.07
N LEU A 91 -5.02 -10.04 -6.35
CA LEU A 91 -6.02 -10.54 -5.41
C LEU A 91 -6.04 -12.08 -5.37
N GLU A 92 -6.08 -12.65 -4.17
CA GLU A 92 -6.19 -14.11 -4.02
C GLU A 92 -7.48 -14.63 -4.68
N ARG A 93 -7.36 -15.73 -5.46
CA ARG A 93 -8.43 -16.28 -6.31
C ARG A 93 -9.74 -16.54 -5.57
N SER A 94 -9.69 -16.88 -4.28
CA SER A 94 -10.86 -17.29 -3.50
C SER A 94 -11.74 -16.11 -3.05
N ASN A 95 -11.19 -14.91 -2.85
CA ASN A 95 -11.92 -13.80 -2.22
C ASN A 95 -11.82 -12.44 -2.92
N ARG A 96 -11.39 -12.43 -4.19
CA ARG A 96 -11.16 -11.21 -4.99
C ARG A 96 -12.34 -10.22 -5.02
N MET A 97 -13.56 -10.73 -5.11
CA MET A 97 -14.76 -9.88 -5.23
C MET A 97 -15.13 -9.20 -3.92
N ASP A 98 -14.98 -9.91 -2.80
CA ASP A 98 -15.37 -9.40 -1.49
C ASP A 98 -14.36 -8.34 -1.02
N ILE A 99 -13.06 -8.54 -1.33
CA ILE A 99 -12.01 -7.55 -1.08
C ILE A 99 -12.25 -6.27 -1.89
N ALA A 100 -12.58 -6.39 -3.18
CA ALA A 100 -12.90 -5.24 -4.02
C ALA A 100 -14.18 -4.51 -3.57
N TYR A 101 -15.20 -5.27 -3.14
CA TYR A 101 -16.42 -4.71 -2.56
C TYR A 101 -16.13 -3.91 -1.28
N GLN A 102 -15.35 -4.48 -0.36
CA GLN A 102 -14.99 -3.81 0.89
C GLN A 102 -14.15 -2.56 0.64
N ALA A 103 -13.26 -2.58 -0.35
CA ALA A 103 -12.45 -1.43 -0.71
C ALA A 103 -13.24 -0.34 -1.45
N ALA A 104 -14.17 -0.72 -2.33
CA ALA A 104 -15.10 0.22 -2.97
C ALA A 104 -16.00 0.89 -1.92
N GLN A 105 -16.50 0.12 -0.95
CA GLN A 105 -17.34 0.64 0.14
C GLN A 105 -16.56 1.56 1.09
N SER A 106 -15.28 1.26 1.36
CA SER A 106 -14.42 2.08 2.24
C SER A 106 -13.75 3.25 1.53
N GLY A 107 -13.90 3.38 0.20
CA GLY A 107 -13.24 4.40 -0.60
C GLY A 107 -11.72 4.26 -0.68
N ASN A 108 -11.15 3.14 -0.21
CA ASN A 108 -9.71 2.95 -0.05
C ASN A 108 -9.11 2.02 -1.10
N LEU A 109 -9.45 2.24 -2.37
CA LEU A 109 -9.02 1.43 -3.51
C LEU A 109 -7.49 1.43 -3.70
N GLN A 110 -6.85 2.54 -3.36
CA GLN A 110 -5.40 2.73 -3.46
C GLN A 110 -4.62 1.80 -2.50
N SER A 111 -5.19 1.45 -1.34
CA SER A 111 -4.52 0.54 -0.39
C SER A 111 -4.37 -0.90 -0.90
N ILE A 112 -5.25 -1.35 -1.81
CA ILE A 112 -5.17 -2.70 -2.41
C ILE A 112 -3.95 -2.80 -3.32
N GLN A 113 -3.77 -1.83 -4.23
CA GLN A 113 -2.66 -1.80 -5.20
C GLN A 113 -1.30 -1.71 -4.49
N VAL A 114 -1.26 -1.02 -3.36
CA VAL A 114 -0.01 -0.66 -2.67
C VAL A 114 0.59 -1.83 -1.88
N SER A 115 -0.12 -2.94 -1.65
CA SER A 115 0.35 -3.98 -0.71
C SER A 115 1.31 -5.04 -1.27
N LYS A 116 1.35 -5.30 -2.59
CA LYS A 116 2.18 -6.38 -3.16
C LYS A 116 3.25 -5.97 -4.18
N THR A 117 3.01 -4.96 -5.02
CA THR A 117 3.95 -4.57 -6.10
C THR A 117 4.63 -3.22 -5.86
N GLN A 118 3.98 -2.27 -5.19
CA GLN A 118 4.44 -0.87 -5.15
C GLN A 118 5.42 -0.51 -4.01
N ARG A 119 5.71 -1.40 -3.05
CA ARG A 119 6.40 -1.01 -1.79
C ARG A 119 7.80 -1.54 -1.56
N ARG A 120 8.58 -1.73 -2.63
CA ARG A 120 10.00 -2.05 -2.48
C ARG A 120 10.95 -1.35 -3.43
N ASN A 121 10.49 -0.71 -4.50
CA ASN A 121 11.40 -0.13 -5.48
C ASN A 121 11.61 1.35 -5.18
N ARG A 122 12.87 1.78 -5.09
CA ARG A 122 13.28 3.18 -4.93
C ARG A 122 13.43 3.77 -6.33
N GLY A 123 12.61 4.75 -6.70
CA GLY A 123 12.65 5.37 -8.03
C GLY A 123 12.50 4.33 -9.16
N SER A 124 13.36 4.43 -10.17
CA SER A 124 13.45 3.53 -11.33
C SER A 124 14.20 2.21 -11.05
N ASP A 125 14.51 1.89 -9.80
CA ASP A 125 15.19 0.63 -9.45
C ASP A 125 14.30 -0.60 -9.77
N GLU A 126 14.60 -1.27 -10.87
CA GLU A 126 13.91 -2.51 -11.28
C GLU A 126 14.13 -3.67 -10.28
N LYS A 127 15.26 -3.69 -9.56
CA LYS A 127 15.62 -4.78 -8.64
C LYS A 127 14.90 -4.68 -7.31
N GLY A 128 14.57 -3.47 -6.90
CA GLY A 128 13.85 -3.18 -5.67
C GLY A 128 14.68 -3.39 -4.41
N PHE A 129 13.99 -3.29 -3.27
CA PHE A 129 14.59 -3.37 -1.95
C PHE A 129 15.30 -4.70 -1.77
N THR A 130 16.62 -4.65 -1.75
CA THR A 130 17.44 -5.73 -1.22
C THR A 130 17.49 -5.55 0.29
N SER A 131 17.09 -6.56 1.06
CA SER A 131 17.18 -6.55 2.53
C SER A 131 18.61 -6.57 3.06
N GLY A 132 19.60 -6.34 2.19
CA GLY A 132 21.00 -6.63 2.44
C GLY A 132 21.26 -8.12 2.71
N ARG A 133 22.51 -8.42 3.07
CA ARG A 133 22.86 -9.69 3.70
C ARG A 133 22.96 -9.46 5.21
N ILE A 134 22.24 -10.28 5.97
CA ILE A 134 22.33 -10.29 7.45
C ILE A 134 23.49 -11.22 7.80
N GLU A 135 24.70 -10.66 7.79
CA GLU A 135 25.92 -11.35 8.24
C GLU A 135 26.22 -10.97 9.69
N SER A 136 26.92 -11.84 10.42
CA SER A 136 27.25 -11.62 11.84
C SER A 136 28.20 -10.43 11.99
N GLN A 137 27.82 -9.44 12.80
CA GLN A 137 28.60 -8.21 13.01
C GLN A 137 30.01 -8.44 13.59
N LEU A 138 30.29 -9.65 14.10
CA LEU A 138 31.54 -10.00 14.78
C LEU A 138 32.41 -11.00 13.99
N ASP A 139 32.07 -11.26 12.71
CA ASP A 139 32.87 -12.17 11.89
C ASP A 139 34.20 -11.53 11.46
N LYS A 140 35.30 -12.05 12.00
CA LYS A 140 36.67 -11.59 11.70
C LYS A 140 37.14 -11.95 10.29
N SER A 141 36.44 -12.86 9.60
CA SER A 141 36.73 -13.22 8.21
C SER A 141 36.14 -12.23 7.20
N GLN A 142 35.27 -11.32 7.66
CA GLN A 142 34.60 -10.36 6.80
C GLN A 142 35.53 -9.21 6.39
N THR A 143 35.56 -8.90 5.09
CA THR A 143 36.28 -7.74 4.58
C THR A 143 35.58 -6.45 4.99
N ARG A 144 36.37 -5.42 5.35
CA ARG A 144 35.88 -4.07 5.60
C ARG A 144 35.07 -3.60 4.39
N ARG A 145 33.81 -3.24 4.60
CA ARG A 145 32.97 -2.59 3.59
C ARG A 145 33.05 -1.09 3.80
N ASP A 146 33.47 -0.38 2.77
CA ASP A 146 33.43 1.08 2.74
C ASP A 146 32.20 1.53 1.95
N SER A 147 31.37 2.37 2.55
CA SER A 147 30.18 2.93 1.91
C SER A 147 30.54 3.84 0.73
N ALA A 148 31.73 4.43 0.73
CA ALA A 148 32.18 5.25 -0.40
C ALA A 148 32.40 4.42 -1.67
N LEU A 149 32.77 3.14 -1.53
CA LEU A 149 33.00 2.26 -2.68
C LEU A 149 31.71 1.83 -3.38
N SER A 150 30.58 1.86 -2.68
CA SER A 150 29.27 1.45 -3.22
C SER A 150 28.48 2.60 -3.84
N GLU A 151 28.93 3.85 -3.71
CA GLU A 151 28.21 5.05 -4.17
C GLU A 151 27.90 5.01 -5.67
N SER A 152 28.87 4.59 -6.49
CA SER A 152 28.70 4.44 -7.95
C SER A 152 27.58 3.46 -8.35
N THR A 153 27.24 2.51 -7.49
CA THR A 153 26.17 1.51 -7.76
C THR A 153 24.78 2.11 -7.60
N TYR A 154 24.65 3.24 -6.89
CA TYR A 154 23.37 3.92 -6.65
C TYR A 154 23.14 5.11 -7.58
N GLN A 155 24.14 5.46 -8.41
CA GLN A 155 24.06 6.62 -9.29
C GLN A 155 23.03 6.38 -10.41
N GLY A 156 22.03 7.25 -10.51
CA GLY A 156 20.96 7.17 -11.50
C GLY A 156 19.82 6.19 -11.17
N LEU A 157 19.83 5.57 -9.97
CA LEU A 157 18.67 4.81 -9.49
C LEU A 157 17.60 5.70 -8.86
N GLU A 158 17.98 6.90 -8.42
CA GLU A 158 17.05 7.88 -7.87
C GLU A 158 16.43 8.69 -9.02
N ASP A 159 15.10 8.76 -9.03
CA ASP A 159 14.35 9.65 -9.93
C ASP A 159 14.28 11.07 -9.36
N ASP A 160 13.81 12.00 -10.20
CA ASP A 160 13.47 13.35 -9.76
C ASP A 160 12.51 13.33 -8.56
N LEU A 161 12.70 14.29 -7.65
CA LEU A 161 11.84 14.46 -6.48
C LEU A 161 10.38 14.63 -6.92
N ARG A 162 9.48 13.92 -6.26
CA ARG A 162 8.04 14.10 -6.48
C ARG A 162 7.63 15.49 -6.03
N PRO A 163 6.54 16.07 -6.59
CA PRO A 163 6.08 17.40 -6.19
C PRO A 163 5.88 17.58 -4.67
N SER A 164 5.41 16.54 -3.97
CA SER A 164 5.28 16.55 -2.51
C SER A 164 6.63 16.58 -1.79
N GLU A 165 7.64 15.87 -2.29
CA GLU A 165 8.98 15.82 -1.72
C GLU A 165 9.75 17.11 -2.01
N LEU A 166 9.52 17.72 -3.18
CA LEU A 166 10.04 19.04 -3.54
C LEU A 166 9.55 20.12 -2.57
N LEU A 167 8.26 20.11 -2.21
CA LEU A 167 7.70 21.06 -1.24
C LEU A 167 8.33 20.89 0.14
N VAL A 168 8.54 19.65 0.59
CA VAL A 168 9.23 19.37 1.86
C VAL A 168 10.69 19.82 1.80
N ASN A 169 11.38 19.57 0.69
CA ASN A 169 12.75 20.02 0.49
C ASN A 169 12.84 21.55 0.54
N GLU A 170 11.96 22.26 -0.16
CA GLU A 170 11.89 23.71 -0.13
C GLU A 170 11.64 24.22 1.30
N ALA A 171 10.69 23.63 2.02
CA ALA A 171 10.44 23.98 3.41
C ALA A 171 11.69 23.76 4.27
N ASN A 172 12.38 22.63 4.13
CA ASN A 172 13.61 22.34 4.85
C ASN A 172 14.71 23.36 4.56
N VAL A 173 14.90 23.76 3.30
CA VAL A 173 15.86 24.80 2.92
C VAL A 173 15.50 26.14 3.56
N GLN A 174 14.21 26.50 3.62
CA GLN A 174 13.76 27.73 4.28
C GLN A 174 13.97 27.66 5.79
N TYR A 175 13.66 26.53 6.43
CA TYR A 175 13.92 26.32 7.85
C TYR A 175 15.41 26.38 8.17
N GLN A 176 16.26 25.76 7.34
CA GLN A 176 17.71 25.80 7.51
C GLN A 176 18.23 27.23 7.44
N LYS A 177 17.76 28.05 6.49
CA LYS A 177 18.14 29.47 6.39
C LYS A 177 17.72 30.25 7.64
N ARG A 178 16.49 30.06 8.11
CA ARG A 178 16.00 30.74 9.32
C ARG A 178 16.76 30.30 10.57
N ALA A 179 16.99 29.00 10.71
CA ALA A 179 17.77 28.45 11.82
C ALA A 179 19.20 28.99 11.81
N GLN A 180 19.85 29.06 10.64
CA GLN A 180 21.18 29.66 10.53
C GLN A 180 21.17 31.14 10.91
N GLN A 181 20.19 31.92 10.45
CA GLN A 181 20.06 33.33 10.82
C GLN A 181 19.86 33.52 12.32
N GLN A 182 18.98 32.72 12.94
CA GLN A 182 18.75 32.75 14.38
C GLN A 182 20.00 32.35 15.16
N TRP A 183 20.73 31.35 14.66
CA TRP A 183 21.99 30.92 15.24
C TRP A 183 23.03 32.03 15.17
N ASP A 184 23.23 32.64 14.01
CA ASP A 184 24.18 33.73 13.81
C ASP A 184 23.81 34.96 14.66
N GLU A 185 22.51 35.26 14.79
CA GLU A 185 22.02 36.34 15.66
C GLU A 185 22.26 36.03 17.14
N ALA A 186 22.02 34.79 17.57
CA ALA A 186 22.30 34.36 18.94
C ALA A 186 23.80 34.44 19.26
N GLU A 187 24.67 33.94 18.37
CA GLU A 187 26.12 34.05 18.52
C GLU A 187 26.57 35.53 18.57
N SER A 188 25.99 36.40 17.73
CA SER A 188 26.37 37.82 17.73
C SER A 188 26.03 38.57 19.03
N LYS A 189 25.04 38.07 19.79
CA LYS A 189 24.57 38.68 21.04
C LYS A 189 25.17 38.02 22.28
N ASP A 190 25.87 36.91 22.11
CA ASP A 190 26.48 36.18 23.22
C ASP A 190 27.63 36.99 23.83
N THR A 191 27.50 37.30 25.11
CA THR A 191 28.49 38.07 25.86
C THR A 191 29.83 37.38 25.90
N ASP A 192 29.84 36.06 26.00
CA ASP A 192 31.05 35.25 26.16
C ASP A 192 31.90 35.32 24.88
N LEU A 193 31.24 35.31 23.71
CA LEU A 193 31.87 35.47 22.41
C LEU A 193 32.43 36.87 22.20
N ILE A 194 31.70 37.91 22.62
CA ILE A 194 32.14 39.31 22.53
C ILE A 194 33.38 39.53 23.43
N GLU A 195 33.36 39.01 24.67
CA GLU A 195 34.47 39.11 25.61
C GLU A 195 35.72 38.36 25.15
N ALA A 196 35.53 37.18 24.55
CA ALA A 196 36.62 36.42 23.94
C ALA A 196 37.14 37.05 22.62
N GLY A 197 36.39 37.98 22.02
CA GLY A 197 36.69 38.58 20.72
C GLY A 197 36.51 37.61 19.54
N VAL A 198 35.70 36.56 19.72
CA VAL A 198 35.50 35.48 18.75
C VAL A 198 34.08 35.55 18.19
N LYS A 199 33.90 35.22 16.89
CA LYS A 199 32.60 35.34 16.22
C LYS A 199 31.73 34.08 16.26
N ARG A 200 32.30 32.91 16.54
CA ARG A 200 31.62 31.60 16.48
C ARG A 200 31.90 30.81 17.75
N LEU A 201 30.90 30.07 18.23
CA LEU A 201 31.03 29.20 19.40
C LEU A 201 32.14 28.16 19.25
N GLY A 202 32.24 27.55 18.06
CA GLY A 202 33.27 26.53 17.81
C GLY A 202 34.70 27.04 17.92
N ASP A 203 34.93 28.34 17.72
CA ASP A 203 36.25 28.95 17.90
C ASP A 203 36.48 29.35 19.36
N LEU A 204 35.43 29.69 20.12
CA LEU A 204 35.50 29.91 21.57
C LEU A 204 36.03 28.67 22.29
N VAL A 205 35.58 27.48 21.91
CA VAL A 205 36.05 26.20 22.48
C VAL A 205 37.55 25.96 22.24
N LYS A 206 38.11 26.50 21.16
CA LYS A 206 39.56 26.41 20.88
C LYS A 206 40.38 27.41 21.70
N THR A 207 39.73 28.41 22.30
CA THR A 207 40.39 29.35 23.19
C THR A 207 40.38 28.84 24.63
N ASP A 208 41.30 29.32 25.46
CA ASP A 208 41.33 29.01 26.90
C ASP A 208 40.25 29.77 27.70
N TRP A 209 39.19 30.28 27.05
CA TRP A 209 38.18 31.11 27.71
C TRP A 209 37.45 30.35 28.83
N PHE A 210 37.07 29.09 28.58
CA PHE A 210 36.40 28.25 29.58
C PHE A 210 37.29 27.92 30.78
N GLU A 211 38.58 27.71 30.56
CA GLU A 211 39.54 27.42 31.64
C GLU A 211 39.77 28.65 32.55
N LYS A 212 39.71 29.87 31.98
CA LYS A 212 39.92 31.12 32.71
C LYS A 212 38.67 31.63 33.42
N ASN A 213 37.49 31.37 32.86
CA ASN A 213 36.20 31.79 33.42
C ASN A 213 35.44 30.67 34.14
N ALA A 214 36.11 29.54 34.41
CA ALA A 214 35.52 28.41 35.12
C ALA A 214 35.09 28.80 36.55
N LYS A 215 33.78 28.83 36.81
CA LYS A 215 33.22 28.93 38.16
C LYS A 215 33.14 27.55 38.79
N GLN A 216 33.82 27.34 39.92
CA GLN A 216 33.68 26.09 40.69
C GLN A 216 32.25 25.97 41.22
N GLY A 217 31.57 24.87 40.89
CA GLY A 217 30.19 24.61 41.33
C GLY A 217 29.08 25.12 40.41
N ALA A 218 29.38 25.65 39.22
CA ALA A 218 28.37 26.16 38.27
C ALA A 218 27.27 25.14 37.91
N VAL A 219 27.62 23.86 37.84
CA VAL A 219 26.66 22.77 37.58
C VAL A 219 25.68 22.60 38.75
N GLN A 220 26.17 22.76 39.99
CA GLN A 220 25.34 22.67 41.19
C GLN A 220 24.35 23.84 41.24
N GLU A 221 24.82 25.05 40.92
CA GLU A 221 24.01 26.27 40.88
C GLU A 221 22.90 26.19 39.81
N LEU A 222 23.20 25.67 38.62
CA LEU A 222 22.19 25.40 37.58
C LEU A 222 21.13 24.40 38.06
N MET A 223 21.55 23.27 38.64
CA MET A 223 20.65 22.23 39.15
C MET A 223 19.76 22.72 40.30
N ASP A 224 20.25 23.66 41.11
CA ASP A 224 19.47 24.25 42.19
C ASP A 224 18.53 25.36 41.68
N SER A 225 18.88 26.07 40.60
CA SER A 225 18.02 27.08 39.96
C SER A 225 16.78 26.48 39.28
N GLU A 226 16.92 25.32 38.64
CA GLU A 226 15.80 24.62 37.96
C GLU A 226 14.73 24.14 38.97
N LYS A 227 15.15 23.71 40.17
CA LYS A 227 14.23 23.29 41.24
C LYS A 227 13.39 24.42 41.81
N VAL A 228 13.87 25.66 41.74
CA VAL A 228 13.15 26.84 42.26
C VAL A 228 12.02 27.26 41.31
N GLU A 229 12.19 27.07 40.00
CA GLU A 229 11.16 27.37 39.00
C GLU A 229 10.00 26.35 39.00
N GLU A 230 10.23 25.09 39.37
CA GLU A 230 9.15 24.07 39.51
C GLU A 230 8.25 24.26 40.75
N THR A 231 8.62 25.15 41.69
CA THR A 231 7.88 25.39 42.94
C THR A 231 6.89 26.57 42.90
N TYR A 232 6.57 27.10 41.71
CA TYR A 232 5.56 28.15 41.51
C TYR A 232 4.39 27.71 40.64
#